data_AF-A0A1B6CRQ6-F1
#
_entry.id   AF-A0A1B6CRQ6-F1
#
_cell.length_a   1.000
_cell.length_b   1.000
_cell.length_c   1.000
_cell.angle_alpha   90.00
_cell.angle_beta   90.00
_cell.angle_gamma   90.00
#
_symmetry.space_group_name_H-M   'P 1'
#
loop_
_entity.id
_entity.type
_entity.pdbx_description
1 polymer ?
#
loop_
_entity_poly.entity_id
_entity_poly.type
_entity_poly.pdbx_seq_one_letter_code
_entity_poly.pdbx_strand_id
1 'polypeptide(L)'
;MKIFLKFLVINDIAGLMLNEKFLDELFNLKGTYDRMILQNIFHDIAHSSVMRLNDGSMSKLYDLMIMVYKQQILSAREPRDIILITLNHLDSIRSLVSIPTIQKNVDSAYFLIIKTFGQ
;
A
#
# COMPACT_ATOMS: atom_id res chain seq x y z
N MET A 1 7.68 24.93 0.33
CA MET A 1 7.14 24.34 1.58
C MET A 1 6.13 23.22 1.33
N LYS A 2 5.00 23.43 0.64
CA LYS A 2 3.96 22.40 0.40
C LYS A 2 4.46 21.14 -0.36
N ILE A 3 5.34 21.30 -1.34
CA ILE A 3 5.91 20.19 -2.12
C ILE A 3 6.81 19.28 -1.24
N PHE A 4 7.61 19.88 -0.36
CA PHE A 4 8.47 19.14 0.57
C PHE A 4 7.65 18.30 1.55
N LEU A 5 6.55 18.86 2.08
CA LEU A 5 5.63 18.14 2.96
C LEU A 5 5.00 16.94 2.25
N LYS A 6 4.66 17.07 0.96
CA LYS A 6 4.11 15.97 0.15
C LYS A 6 5.08 14.79 0.05
N PHE A 7 6.35 15.05 -0.26
CA PHE A 7 7.35 13.99 -0.35
C PHE A 7 7.61 13.33 0.99
N LEU A 8 7.62 14.10 2.08
CA LEU A 8 7.75 13.57 3.44
C LEU A 8 6.60 12.60 3.75
N VAL A 9 5.36 13.03 3.55
CA VAL A 9 4.17 12.18 3.83
C VAL A 9 4.18 10.90 2.99
N ILE A 10 4.51 10.98 1.70
CA ILE A 10 4.58 9.81 0.83
C ILE A 10 5.66 8.83 1.28
N ASN A 11 6.85 9.35 1.64
CA ASN A 11 7.94 8.51 2.14
C ASN A 11 7.57 7.87 3.49
N ASP A 12 6.95 8.60 4.42
CA ASP A 12 6.53 8.05 5.72
C ASP A 12 5.54 6.89 5.53
N ILE A 13 4.50 7.11 4.71
CA ILE A 13 3.48 6.10 4.41
C ILE A 13 4.09 4.88 3.72
N ALA A 14 4.86 5.08 2.65
CA ALA A 14 5.46 3.98 1.90
C ALA A 14 6.50 3.22 2.73
N GLY A 15 7.27 3.93 3.56
CA GLY A 15 8.25 3.33 4.47
C GLY A 15 7.59 2.39 5.47
N LEU A 16 6.42 2.74 6.00
CA LEU A 16 5.67 1.87 6.90
C LEU A 16 4.97 0.72 6.18
N MET A 17 4.33 0.98 5.05
CA MET A 17 3.59 -0.04 4.30
C MET A 17 4.47 -1.12 3.67
N LEU A 18 5.75 -0.83 3.42
CA LEU A 18 6.65 -1.74 2.70
C LEU A 18 7.88 -2.13 3.53
N ASN A 19 7.90 -1.85 4.83
CA ASN A 19 9.00 -2.33 5.65
C ASN A 19 9.01 -3.87 5.72
N GLU A 20 10.20 -4.43 5.91
CA GLU A 20 10.44 -5.88 5.94
C GLU A 20 9.50 -6.62 6.88
N LYS A 21 9.34 -6.13 8.12
CA LYS A 21 8.46 -6.77 9.11
C LYS A 21 7.00 -6.80 8.66
N PHE A 22 6.52 -5.71 8.08
CA PHE A 22 5.15 -5.63 7.56
C PHE A 22 4.96 -6.58 6.37
N LEU A 23 5.92 -6.63 5.44
CA LEU A 23 5.88 -7.57 4.31
C LEU A 23 5.92 -9.02 4.80
N ASP A 24 6.76 -9.35 5.77
CA ASP A 24 6.82 -10.69 6.35
C ASP A 24 5.48 -11.10 6.99
N GLU A 25 4.85 -10.19 7.75
CA GLU A 25 3.54 -10.45 8.34
C GLU A 25 2.45 -10.61 7.27
N LEU A 26 2.45 -9.75 6.25
CA LEU A 26 1.48 -9.78 5.14
C LEU A 26 1.57 -11.09 4.34
N PHE A 27 2.79 -11.58 4.09
CA PHE A 27 3.04 -12.80 3.32
C PHE A 27 3.04 -14.07 4.17
N ASN A 28 2.87 -13.99 5.50
CA ASN A 28 2.73 -15.16 6.38
C ASN A 28 1.39 -15.90 6.21
N LEU A 29 0.53 -15.48 5.26
CA LEU A 29 -0.73 -16.13 4.84
C LEU A 29 -1.63 -16.59 6.01
N LYS A 30 -1.64 -15.86 7.14
CA LYS A 30 -2.48 -16.15 8.31
C LYS A 30 -3.91 -15.67 8.09
N GLY A 31 -4.57 -16.19 7.06
CA GLY A 31 -5.96 -15.87 6.71
C GLY A 31 -6.15 -14.44 6.18
N THR A 32 -7.41 -14.10 5.87
CA THR A 32 -7.79 -12.77 5.38
C THR A 32 -7.98 -11.81 6.55
N TYR A 33 -7.43 -10.59 6.45
CA TYR A 33 -7.78 -9.52 7.38
C TYR A 33 -9.26 -9.18 7.27
N ASP A 34 -9.94 -9.03 8.41
CA ASP A 34 -11.28 -8.48 8.42
C ASP A 34 -11.26 -6.98 8.06
N ARG A 35 -12.43 -6.44 7.70
CA ARG A 35 -12.58 -5.03 7.30
C ARG A 35 -12.14 -4.06 8.40
N MET A 36 -12.41 -4.38 9.67
CA MET A 36 -12.17 -3.50 10.81
C MET A 36 -10.67 -3.40 11.11
N ILE A 37 -9.98 -4.53 11.14
CA ILE A 37 -8.52 -4.61 11.30
C ILE A 37 -7.85 -3.85 10.16
N LEU A 38 -8.26 -4.07 8.91
CA LEU A 38 -7.67 -3.38 7.77
C LEU A 38 -7.88 -1.86 7.84
N GLN A 39 -9.07 -1.41 8.26
CA GLN A 39 -9.35 0.01 8.45
C GLN A 39 -8.47 0.63 9.55
N ASN A 40 -8.26 -0.09 10.65
CA ASN A 40 -7.39 0.36 11.74
C ASN A 40 -5.92 0.45 11.27
N ILE A 41 -5.43 -0.54 10.53
CA ILE A 41 -4.07 -0.50 9.95
C ILE A 41 -3.89 0.75 9.07
N PHE A 42 -4.84 1.05 8.20
CA PHE A 42 -4.76 2.25 7.36
C PHE A 42 -4.85 3.56 8.16
N HIS A 43 -5.65 3.57 9.24
CA HIS A 43 -5.73 4.72 10.14
C HIS A 43 -4.38 4.97 10.84
N ASP A 44 -3.77 3.92 11.39
CA ASP A 44 -2.47 3.99 12.05
C ASP A 44 -1.37 4.47 11.10
N ILE A 45 -1.35 3.95 9.86
CA ILE A 45 -0.41 4.38 8.82
C ILE A 45 -0.61 5.87 8.51
N ALA A 46 -1.85 6.33 8.31
CA ALA A 46 -2.10 7.74 8.01
C ALA A 46 -1.69 8.66 9.18
N HIS A 47 -2.00 8.26 10.42
CA HIS A 47 -1.73 9.04 11.63
C HIS A 47 -0.26 9.10 12.03
N SER A 48 0.52 8.10 11.64
CA SER A 48 1.98 8.08 11.82
C SER A 48 2.70 9.13 10.96
N SER A 49 2.08 9.56 9.86
CA SER A 49 2.61 10.62 9.01
C SER A 49 2.34 12.01 9.61
N VAL A 50 3.06 13.02 9.12
CA VAL A 50 2.83 14.42 9.52
C VAL A 50 1.42 14.90 9.12
N MET A 51 0.82 14.35 8.05
CA MET A 51 -0.54 14.68 7.64
C MET A 51 -1.56 13.78 8.35
N ARG A 52 -2.33 14.36 9.26
CA ARG A 52 -3.40 13.67 9.98
C ARG A 52 -4.76 14.06 9.43
N LEU A 53 -5.61 13.06 9.23
CA LEU A 53 -7.03 13.23 8.92
C LEU A 53 -7.83 13.09 10.22
N ASN A 54 -9.01 13.72 10.30
CA ASN A 54 -9.96 13.37 11.36
C ASN A 54 -10.65 12.03 11.04
N ASP A 55 -11.21 11.37 12.04
CA ASP A 55 -11.81 10.04 11.89
C ASP A 55 -12.91 9.97 10.82
N GLY A 56 -13.71 11.03 10.70
CA GLY A 56 -14.75 11.14 9.67
C GLY A 56 -14.18 11.23 8.25
N SER A 57 -13.06 11.92 8.07
CA SER A 57 -12.35 12.04 6.78
C SER A 57 -11.58 10.77 6.46
N MET A 58 -10.96 10.13 7.46
CA MET A 58 -10.26 8.87 7.29
C MET A 58 -11.22 7.74 6.88
N SER A 59 -12.40 7.68 7.48
CA SER A 59 -13.44 6.71 7.09
C SER A 59 -13.86 6.87 5.63
N LYS A 60 -14.07 8.12 5.18
CA LYS A 60 -14.39 8.41 3.77
C LYS A 60 -13.24 8.04 2.83
N LEU A 61 -11.99 8.32 3.23
CA LEU A 61 -10.81 7.93 2.45
C LEU A 61 -10.74 6.40 2.30
N TYR A 62 -10.96 5.65 3.39
CA TYR A 62 -10.97 4.20 3.35
C TYR A 62 -12.07 3.67 2.41
N ASP A 63 -13.29 4.22 2.47
CA ASP A 63 -14.36 3.83 1.55
C ASP A 63 -13.99 4.13 0.08
N LEU A 64 -13.33 5.26 -0.19
CA LEU A 64 -12.80 5.57 -1.53
C LEU A 64 -11.73 4.57 -1.98
N MET A 65 -10.79 4.20 -1.11
CA MET A 65 -9.76 3.21 -1.42
C MET A 65 -10.38 1.85 -1.76
N ILE A 66 -11.39 1.43 -1.00
CA ILE A 66 -12.13 0.19 -1.26
C ILE A 66 -12.89 0.26 -2.58
N MET A 67 -13.51 1.40 -2.91
CA MET A 67 -14.22 1.58 -4.19
C MET A 67 -13.27 1.48 -5.39
N VAL A 68 -12.09 2.12 -5.31
CA VAL A 68 -11.07 2.03 -6.37
C VAL A 68 -10.54 0.60 -6.49
N TYR A 69 -10.26 -0.05 -5.36
CA TYR A 69 -9.83 -1.45 -5.35
C TYR A 69 -10.86 -2.38 -6.01
N LYS A 70 -12.13 -2.28 -5.61
CA LYS A 70 -13.23 -3.05 -6.22
C LYS A 70 -13.30 -2.83 -7.72
N GLN A 71 -13.19 -1.58 -8.17
CA GLN A 71 -13.23 -1.26 -9.59
C GLN A 71 -12.08 -1.92 -10.36
N GLN A 72 -10.86 -1.93 -9.81
CA GLN A 72 -9.72 -2.59 -10.45
C GLN A 72 -9.88 -4.11 -10.52
N ILE A 73 -10.37 -4.73 -9.45
CA ILE A 73 -10.64 -6.18 -9.45
C ILE A 73 -11.76 -6.52 -10.44
N LEU A 74 -12.83 -5.73 -10.52
CA LEU A 74 -13.91 -5.94 -11.49
C LEU A 74 -13.46 -5.75 -12.95
N SER A 75 -12.36 -5.02 -13.17
CA SER A 75 -11.79 -4.84 -14.51
C SER A 75 -10.82 -5.96 -14.92
N ALA A 76 -10.37 -6.78 -13.97
CA ALA A 76 -9.50 -7.92 -14.24
C ALA A 76 -10.29 -9.01 -14.99
N ARG A 77 -9.73 -9.52 -16.09
CA ARG A 77 -10.35 -10.58 -16.91
C ARG A 77 -9.93 -11.96 -16.46
N GLU A 78 -8.80 -12.06 -15.78
CA GLU A 78 -8.21 -13.31 -15.33
C GLU A 78 -7.30 -13.10 -14.12
N PRO A 79 -6.98 -14.16 -13.34
CA PRO A 79 -6.25 -14.04 -12.09
C PRO A 79 -4.90 -13.31 -12.21
N ARG A 80 -4.17 -13.55 -13.30
CA ARG A 80 -2.87 -12.89 -13.56
C ARG A 80 -2.98 -11.37 -13.64
N ASP A 81 -4.13 -10.83 -14.04
CA ASP A 81 -4.33 -9.38 -14.14
C ASP A 81 -4.28 -8.73 -12.75
N ILE A 82 -4.70 -9.44 -11.70
CA ILE A 82 -4.61 -8.93 -10.31
C ILE A 82 -3.15 -8.76 -9.90
N ILE A 83 -2.28 -9.70 -10.30
CA ILE A 83 -0.84 -9.60 -10.07
C ILE A 83 -0.28 -8.40 -10.84
N LEU A 84 -0.60 -8.25 -12.12
CA LEU A 84 -0.16 -7.12 -12.93
C LEU A 84 -0.63 -5.77 -12.38
N ILE A 85 -1.89 -5.67 -11.93
CA ILE A 85 -2.42 -4.48 -11.26
C ILE A 85 -1.57 -4.16 -10.02
N THR A 86 -1.25 -5.17 -9.21
CA THR A 86 -0.44 -4.99 -7.99
C THR A 86 0.98 -4.54 -8.32
N LEU A 87 1.62 -5.11 -9.33
CA LEU A 87 2.97 -4.71 -9.77
C LEU A 87 2.97 -3.28 -10.34
N ASN A 88 1.95 -2.90 -11.11
CA ASN A 88 1.77 -1.53 -11.61
C ASN A 88 1.64 -0.50 -10.47
N HIS A 89 0.99 -0.88 -9.36
CA HIS A 89 0.95 -0.03 -8.17
C HIS A 89 2.31 0.12 -7.51
N LEU A 90 3.10 -0.96 -7.43
CA LEU A 90 4.46 -0.88 -6.90
C LEU A 90 5.36 0.01 -7.77
N ASP A 91 5.26 -0.08 -9.09
CA ASP A 91 5.99 0.81 -10.00
C ASP A 91 5.59 2.27 -9.80
N SER A 92 4.28 2.52 -9.63
CA SER A 92 3.77 3.85 -9.32
C SER A 92 4.30 4.36 -7.99
N ILE A 93 4.30 3.54 -6.93
CA ILE A 93 4.87 3.90 -5.63
C ILE A 93 6.36 4.18 -5.74
N ARG A 94 7.12 3.37 -6.49
CA ARG A 94 8.56 3.57 -6.74
C ARG A 94 8.84 4.95 -7.32
N SER A 95 7.99 5.42 -8.23
CA SER A 95 8.11 6.76 -8.85
C SER A 95 7.76 7.92 -7.90
N LEU A 96 6.96 7.65 -6.86
CA LEU A 96 6.50 8.65 -5.89
C LEU A 96 7.47 8.81 -4.71
N VAL A 97 8.16 7.75 -4.32
CA VAL A 97 9.13 7.77 -3.21
C VAL A 97 10.47 8.34 -3.68
N SER A 98 11.11 9.12 -2.80
CA SER A 98 12.39 9.79 -3.09
C SER A 98 13.56 9.23 -2.28
N ILE A 99 13.29 8.42 -1.27
CA ILE A 99 14.32 7.87 -0.38
C ILE A 99 14.80 6.51 -0.92
N PRO A 100 16.11 6.31 -1.16
CA PRO A 100 16.65 5.07 -1.73
C PRO A 100 16.37 3.81 -0.91
N THR A 101 16.33 3.91 0.42
CA THR A 101 16.01 2.77 1.29
C THR A 101 14.56 2.32 1.11
N ILE A 102 13.63 3.25 0.89
CA ILE A 102 12.22 2.94 0.62
C ILE A 102 12.06 2.37 -0.78
N GLN A 103 12.81 2.86 -1.77
CA GLN A 103 12.85 2.26 -3.10
C GLN A 103 13.31 0.79 -3.04
N LYS A 104 14.31 0.47 -2.21
CA LYS A 104 14.72 -0.92 -1.97
C LYS A 104 13.60 -1.75 -1.33
N ASN A 105 12.83 -1.18 -0.41
CA ASN A 105 11.65 -1.86 0.16
C ASN A 105 10.58 -2.17 -0.90
N VAL A 106 10.37 -1.26 -1.86
CA VAL A 106 9.49 -1.51 -3.02
C VAL A 106 10.03 -2.66 -3.87
N ASP A 107 11.34 -2.71 -4.12
CA ASP A 107 11.98 -3.80 -4.88
C ASP A 107 11.82 -5.15 -4.16
N SER A 108 11.96 -5.18 -2.83
CA SER A 108 11.70 -6.37 -2.01
C SER A 108 10.26 -6.84 -2.12
N ALA A 109 9.29 -5.92 -2.05
CA ALA A 109 7.87 -6.25 -2.22
C ALA A 109 7.59 -6.82 -3.61
N TYR A 110 8.17 -6.22 -4.66
CA TYR A 110 8.06 -6.70 -6.04
C TYR A 110 8.58 -8.13 -6.15
N PHE A 111 9.77 -8.41 -5.63
CA PHE A 111 10.36 -9.74 -5.62
C PHE A 111 9.48 -10.76 -4.88
N LEU A 112 8.94 -10.41 -3.71
CA LEU A 112 8.06 -11.28 -2.93
C LEU A 112 6.77 -11.64 -3.68
N ILE A 113 6.14 -10.67 -4.36
CA ILE A 113 4.95 -10.92 -5.17
C ILE A 113 5.25 -11.91 -6.29
N ILE A 114 6.30 -11.66 -7.08
CA ILE A 114 6.67 -12.55 -8.20
C ILE A 114 7.04 -13.94 -7.69
N LYS A 115 7.83 -14.03 -6.62
CA LYS A 115 8.24 -15.30 -6.02
C LYS A 115 7.03 -16.12 -5.53
N THR A 116 6.02 -15.46 -4.98
CA THR A 116 4.86 -16.12 -4.35
C THR A 116 3.76 -16.45 -5.35
N PHE A 117 3.50 -15.56 -6.31
CA PHE A 117 2.32 -15.64 -7.18
C PHE A 117 2.63 -15.66 -8.69
N GLY A 118 3.89 -15.45 -9.09
CA GLY A 118 4.28 -15.33 -10.50
C GLY A 118 4.45 -16.66 -11.25
N GLN A 119 3.96 -17.78 -10.71
CA GLN A 119 4.04 -19.12 -11.30
C GLN A 119 2.77 -19.46 -12.08
#